data_AF-A0A154P790-F1
#
_entry.id   AF-A0A154P790-F1
#
_cell.length_a   1.000
_cell.length_b   1.000
_cell.length_c   1.000
_cell.angle_alpha   90.00
_cell.angle_beta   90.00
_cell.angle_gamma   90.00
#
_symmetry.space_group_name_H-M   'P 1'
#
loop_
_entity.id
_entity.type
_entity.pdbx_description
1 polymer ?
#
loop_
_entity_poly.entity_id
_entity_poly.type
_entity_poly.pdbx_seq_one_letter_code
_entity_poly.pdbx_strand_id
1 'polypeptide(L)'
;MELTRNLVTCKLKCYLLKIPKKSCLHHVRHIRLAEVGKLETPKLQGKYETGQLILHRVFGYRGVILFPWVARIYDRDIPNKTEENTSDNFNSVEKEVIGRTHIFYQVLIDQRDCPHIRAQTEAVTFLGNQESSRSLYAIPGLDYVAHEDVLPYTTNEKMALQHELFDKFLMYKSDRDPCFVAQETLKAWQKKNHPWLELSDVHKETTENIRVTVIPFYMGCRGSQTTAVHWWRYCIRLENLG
;
A
#
# COMPACT_ATOMS: atom_id res chain seq x y z
N MET A 1 68.30 -14.90 59.59
CA MET A 1 68.84 -13.53 59.59
C MET A 1 69.61 -13.34 58.29
N GLU A 2 69.62 -12.11 57.79
CA GLU A 2 70.25 -11.65 56.54
C GLU A 2 69.41 -11.77 55.26
N LEU A 3 68.50 -10.79 55.14
CA LEU A 3 68.29 -9.97 53.94
C LEU A 3 69.61 -9.25 53.59
N THR A 4 70.06 -9.07 52.34
CA THR A 4 69.57 -8.02 51.41
C THR A 4 70.47 -7.88 50.17
N ARG A 5 69.89 -7.24 49.13
CA ARG A 5 70.46 -6.46 47.98
C ARG A 5 70.67 -7.22 46.66
N ASN A 6 69.79 -7.07 45.67
CA ASN A 6 69.54 -5.92 44.76
C ASN A 6 70.72 -5.62 43.80
N LEU A 7 70.53 -5.88 42.50
CA LEU A 7 70.56 -4.81 41.48
C LEU A 7 69.96 -5.26 40.13
N VAL A 8 69.37 -4.28 39.47
CA VAL A 8 68.53 -4.29 38.28
C VAL A 8 69.32 -3.86 37.05
N THR A 9 69.07 -4.48 35.89
CA THR A 9 69.14 -3.86 34.54
C THR A 9 68.12 -4.59 33.63
N CYS A 10 66.93 -4.01 33.33
CA CYS A 10 66.58 -3.23 32.13
C CYS A 10 67.23 -3.76 30.82
N LYS A 11 66.54 -4.02 29.70
CA LYS A 11 65.22 -3.61 29.19
C LYS A 11 65.02 -4.34 27.85
N LEU A 12 63.83 -4.84 27.56
CA LEU A 12 63.23 -4.69 26.22
C LEU A 12 61.72 -4.89 26.30
N LYS A 13 61.02 -3.79 25.98
CA LYS A 13 59.57 -3.63 25.98
C LYS A 13 59.13 -3.79 24.53
N CYS A 14 58.23 -4.74 24.24
CA CYS A 14 57.39 -4.70 23.05
C CYS A 14 55.95 -5.12 23.42
N TYR A 15 55.16 -4.09 23.68
CA TYR A 15 53.71 -3.89 23.56
C TYR A 15 52.77 -5.12 23.44
N LEU A 16 51.95 -5.29 24.49
CA LEU A 16 50.70 -6.06 24.49
C LEU A 16 49.63 -5.34 23.67
N LEU A 17 49.18 -5.94 22.56
CA LEU A 17 47.88 -5.61 21.98
C LEU A 17 46.80 -6.41 22.71
N LYS A 18 46.06 -5.75 23.60
CA LYS A 18 44.86 -6.32 24.23
C LYS A 18 43.76 -6.43 23.16
N ILE A 19 43.41 -7.66 22.80
CA ILE A 19 42.19 -7.96 22.05
C ILE A 19 41.00 -7.64 22.98
N PRO A 20 40.09 -6.71 22.63
CA PRO A 20 38.92 -6.48 23.45
C PRO A 20 37.98 -7.69 23.28
N LYS A 21 37.67 -8.35 24.40
CA LYS A 21 36.56 -9.30 24.46
C LYS A 21 35.29 -8.51 24.12
N LYS A 22 34.81 -8.62 22.87
CA LYS A 22 33.47 -8.16 22.50
C LYS A 22 32.49 -9.00 23.31
N SER A 23 31.96 -8.43 24.39
CA SER A 23 30.74 -8.91 25.00
C SER A 23 29.64 -8.86 23.93
N CYS A 24 29.22 -10.03 23.45
CA CYS A 24 27.94 -10.14 22.76
C CYS A 24 26.84 -9.89 23.80
N LEU A 25 26.51 -8.62 24.01
CA LEU A 25 25.22 -8.26 24.57
C LEU A 25 24.19 -8.71 23.55
N HIS A 26 23.52 -9.83 23.83
CA HIS A 26 22.26 -10.14 23.18
C HIS A 26 21.32 -8.98 23.50
N HIS A 27 21.21 -8.05 22.56
CA HIS A 27 20.19 -7.02 22.59
C HIS A 27 18.85 -7.72 22.36
N VAL A 28 18.23 -8.16 23.46
CA VAL A 28 16.84 -8.59 23.46
C VAL A 28 16.05 -7.35 23.03
N ARG A 29 15.68 -7.29 21.76
CA ARG A 29 14.74 -6.28 21.27
C ARG A 29 13.42 -6.55 21.99
N HIS A 30 13.15 -5.80 23.04
CA HIS A 30 11.81 -5.74 23.61
C HIS A 30 10.89 -5.19 22.52
N ILE A 31 10.05 -6.06 21.96
CA ILE A 31 8.98 -5.66 21.05
C ILE A 31 7.94 -4.99 21.92
N ARG A 32 7.92 -3.65 21.90
CA ARG A 32 6.88 -2.87 22.56
C ARG A 32 5.66 -2.85 21.66
N LEU A 33 4.62 -3.58 22.04
CA LEU A 33 3.31 -3.48 21.39
C LEU A 33 2.70 -2.11 21.71
N ALA A 34 2.18 -1.44 20.69
CA ALA A 34 1.41 -0.21 20.83
C ALA A 34 -0.03 -0.49 20.43
N GLU A 35 -0.97 -0.16 21.31
CA GLU A 35 -2.38 -0.17 20.96
C GLU A 35 -2.65 0.98 19.98
N VAL A 36 -3.32 0.68 18.87
CA VAL A 36 -3.66 1.67 17.82
C VAL A 36 -5.15 1.97 17.75
N GLY A 37 -5.98 1.05 18.27
CA GLY A 37 -7.43 1.13 18.19
C GLY A 37 -8.09 -0.24 18.36
N LYS A 38 -9.41 -0.26 18.16
CA LYS A 38 -10.24 -1.45 18.29
C LYS A 38 -10.69 -1.92 16.91
N LEU A 39 -10.37 -3.17 16.56
CA LEU A 39 -10.82 -3.79 15.32
C LEU A 39 -12.35 -3.89 15.27
N GLU A 40 -12.88 -3.64 14.08
CA GLU A 40 -14.29 -3.77 13.75
C GLU A 40 -14.53 -4.96 12.83
N THR A 41 -15.79 -5.37 12.70
CA THR A 41 -16.14 -6.47 11.79
C THR A 41 -16.11 -5.96 10.35
N PRO A 42 -15.35 -6.60 9.44
CA PRO A 42 -15.38 -6.25 8.03
C PRO A 42 -16.81 -6.31 7.47
N LYS A 43 -17.19 -5.29 6.70
CA LYS A 43 -18.50 -5.23 6.05
C LYS A 43 -18.59 -6.34 4.98
N LEU A 44 -19.70 -7.08 4.99
CA LEU A 44 -20.03 -8.03 3.91
C LEU A 44 -20.79 -7.36 2.76
N GLN A 45 -21.47 -6.26 3.06
CA GLN A 45 -22.30 -5.50 2.13
C GLN A 45 -22.14 -4.01 2.38
N GLY A 46 -22.32 -3.22 1.32
CA GLY A 46 -22.15 -1.78 1.35
C GLY A 46 -20.70 -1.35 1.21
N LYS A 47 -20.46 -0.05 1.40
CA LYS A 47 -19.13 0.56 1.27
C LYS A 47 -18.64 1.10 2.61
N TYR A 48 -17.33 1.21 2.74
CA TYR A 48 -16.74 2.04 3.78
C TYR A 48 -16.81 3.51 3.39
N GLU A 49 -16.97 4.36 4.39
CA GLU A 49 -17.08 5.80 4.22
C GLU A 49 -15.71 6.47 4.27
N THR A 50 -15.62 7.69 3.73
CA THR A 50 -14.43 8.53 3.88
C THR A 50 -14.06 8.70 5.34
N GLY A 51 -12.77 8.61 5.65
CA GLY A 51 -12.25 8.74 7.02
C GLY A 51 -12.25 7.45 7.82
N GLN A 52 -12.77 6.34 7.29
CA GLN A 52 -12.63 5.02 7.90
C GLN A 52 -11.15 4.64 8.02
N LEU A 53 -10.71 4.32 9.23
CA LEU A 53 -9.38 3.78 9.48
C LEU A 53 -9.36 2.28 9.19
N ILE A 54 -8.26 1.82 8.61
CA ILE A 54 -8.10 0.44 8.14
C ILE A 54 -6.72 -0.11 8.50
N LEU A 55 -6.63 -1.41 8.75
CA LEU A 55 -5.41 -2.17 8.53
C LEU A 55 -5.55 -2.89 7.19
N HIS A 56 -4.52 -2.85 6.35
CA HIS A 56 -4.52 -3.64 5.14
C HIS A 56 -4.34 -5.13 5.50
N ARG A 57 -5.27 -5.99 5.09
CA ARG A 57 -5.31 -7.41 5.46
C ARG A 57 -4.03 -8.17 5.10
N VAL A 58 -3.47 -7.92 3.93
CA VAL A 58 -2.24 -8.59 3.45
C VAL A 58 -0.95 -7.87 3.85
N PHE A 59 -0.85 -6.56 3.61
CA PHE A 59 0.38 -5.80 3.86
C PHE A 59 0.52 -5.29 5.29
N GLY A 60 -0.53 -5.34 6.10
CA GLY A 60 -0.50 -5.03 7.54
C GLY A 60 -0.31 -3.56 7.90
N TYR A 61 -0.30 -2.64 6.93
CA TYR A 61 -0.14 -1.21 7.20
C TYR A 61 -1.43 -0.58 7.70
N ARG A 62 -1.32 0.51 8.49
CA ARG A 62 -2.42 1.40 8.83
C ARG A 62 -2.72 2.35 7.68
N GLY A 63 -4.00 2.59 7.45
CA GLY A 63 -4.46 3.49 6.42
C GLY A 63 -5.74 4.20 6.79
N VAL A 64 -6.10 5.21 5.99
CA VAL A 64 -7.41 5.85 6.02
C VAL A 64 -8.01 5.90 4.63
N ILE A 65 -9.31 5.60 4.53
CA ILE A 65 -10.05 5.66 3.28
C ILE A 65 -10.33 7.11 2.89
N LEU A 66 -9.98 7.49 1.68
CA LEU A 66 -10.29 8.78 1.10
C LEU A 66 -11.66 8.77 0.41
N PHE A 67 -11.87 7.84 -0.53
CA PHE A 67 -13.17 7.64 -1.18
C PHE A 67 -13.20 6.29 -1.91
N PRO A 68 -14.40 5.69 -2.07
CA PRO A 68 -14.60 4.51 -2.88
C PRO A 68 -14.62 4.84 -4.37
N TRP A 69 -14.31 3.85 -5.20
CA TRP A 69 -14.71 3.80 -6.60
C TRP A 69 -15.14 2.36 -6.95
N VAL A 70 -15.79 2.23 -8.10
CA VAL A 70 -16.28 0.95 -8.61
C VAL A 70 -15.44 0.55 -9.82
N ALA A 71 -14.95 -0.69 -9.84
CA ALA A 71 -14.21 -1.26 -10.96
C ALA A 71 -14.87 -2.55 -11.44
N ARG A 72 -14.64 -2.92 -12.71
CA ARG A 72 -15.03 -4.23 -13.24
C ARG A 72 -13.85 -5.20 -13.10
N ILE A 73 -14.08 -6.33 -12.44
CA ILE A 73 -13.10 -7.39 -12.29
C ILE A 73 -13.38 -8.50 -13.31
N TYR A 74 -12.38 -8.78 -14.14
CA TYR A 74 -12.32 -9.94 -15.01
C TYR A 74 -11.43 -10.99 -14.36
N ASP A 75 -12.07 -11.92 -13.65
CA ASP A 75 -11.41 -13.01 -12.94
C ASP A 75 -11.46 -14.30 -13.78
N ARG A 76 -10.32 -14.68 -14.35
CA ARG A 76 -10.17 -15.90 -15.17
C ARG A 76 -10.28 -17.19 -14.35
N ASP A 77 -10.16 -17.11 -13.02
CA ASP A 77 -10.25 -18.26 -12.12
C ASP A 77 -11.70 -18.72 -11.89
N ILE A 78 -12.68 -17.86 -12.20
CA ILE A 78 -14.09 -18.15 -11.97
C ILE A 78 -14.76 -18.50 -13.30
N PRO A 79 -15.19 -19.76 -13.52
CA PRO A 79 -15.89 -20.12 -14.75
C PRO A 79 -17.23 -19.36 -14.85
N ASN A 80 -17.51 -18.80 -16.01
CA ASN A 80 -18.80 -18.21 -16.32
C ASN A 80 -19.88 -19.30 -16.19
N LYS A 81 -20.88 -19.10 -15.32
CA LYS A 81 -22.01 -20.04 -15.13
C LYS A 81 -23.07 -19.98 -16.25
N THR A 82 -22.78 -19.35 -17.39
CA THR A 82 -23.80 -19.03 -18.40
C THR A 82 -23.70 -19.90 -19.67
N GLU A 83 -23.41 -21.19 -19.53
CA GLU A 83 -23.50 -22.14 -20.65
C GLU A 83 -24.11 -23.46 -20.18
N GLU A 84 -25.40 -23.44 -19.82
CA GLU A 84 -26.25 -24.61 -20.01
C GLU A 84 -27.08 -24.37 -21.28
N ASN A 85 -26.78 -25.17 -22.31
CA ASN A 85 -27.51 -25.37 -23.56
C ASN A 85 -27.17 -24.46 -24.74
N THR A 86 -26.04 -24.71 -25.41
CA THR A 86 -26.06 -24.94 -26.86
C THR A 86 -24.80 -25.66 -27.33
N SER A 87 -25.04 -26.68 -28.13
CA SER A 87 -24.11 -27.61 -28.78
C SER A 87 -23.05 -26.96 -29.67
N ASP A 88 -21.87 -27.59 -29.68
CA ASP A 88 -20.90 -27.68 -30.78
C ASP A 88 -20.48 -26.39 -31.49
N ASN A 89 -19.29 -25.88 -31.14
CA ASN A 89 -18.32 -25.48 -32.15
C ASN A 89 -16.88 -25.40 -31.59
N PHE A 90 -16.01 -26.22 -32.18
CA PHE A 90 -14.55 -26.11 -32.05
C PHE A 90 -14.07 -24.84 -32.76
N ASN A 91 -14.00 -23.73 -32.03
CA ASN A 91 -13.12 -22.60 -32.38
C ASN A 91 -12.57 -22.04 -31.07
N SER A 92 -11.24 -22.14 -30.92
CA SER A 92 -10.45 -21.64 -29.80
C SER A 92 -10.42 -20.11 -29.78
N VAL A 93 -11.57 -19.48 -29.55
CA VAL A 93 -11.69 -18.05 -29.25
C VAL A 93 -11.75 -17.94 -27.73
N GLU A 94 -10.82 -17.17 -27.15
CA GLU A 94 -10.76 -16.89 -25.71
C GLU A 94 -12.16 -16.75 -25.11
N LYS A 95 -12.50 -17.60 -24.14
CA LYS A 95 -13.77 -17.47 -23.40
C LYS A 95 -13.81 -16.07 -22.79
N GLU A 96 -14.73 -15.23 -23.25
CA GLU A 96 -14.90 -13.86 -22.76
C GLU A 96 -15.28 -13.90 -21.28
N VAL A 97 -14.44 -13.36 -20.40
CA VAL A 97 -14.69 -13.36 -18.96
C VAL A 97 -15.77 -12.34 -18.64
N ILE A 98 -16.81 -12.72 -17.89
CA ILE A 98 -17.85 -11.77 -17.50
C ILE A 98 -17.32 -10.87 -16.38
N GLY A 99 -17.20 -9.57 -16.66
CA GLY A 99 -16.77 -8.58 -15.68
C GLY A 99 -17.76 -8.45 -14.52
N ARG A 100 -17.27 -8.57 -13.28
CA ARG A 100 -18.07 -8.37 -12.06
C ARG A 100 -17.75 -7.03 -11.43
N THR A 101 -18.78 -6.33 -10.96
CA THR A 101 -18.63 -5.07 -10.25
C THR A 101 -18.02 -5.30 -8.87
N HIS A 102 -16.96 -4.56 -8.55
CA HIS A 102 -16.28 -4.63 -7.26
C HIS A 102 -15.89 -3.24 -6.76
N ILE A 103 -15.79 -3.09 -5.43
CA ILE A 103 -15.50 -1.80 -4.80
C ILE A 103 -14.03 -1.75 -4.40
N PHE A 104 -13.37 -0.67 -4.79
CA PHE A 104 -12.02 -0.32 -4.38
C PHE A 104 -12.02 1.03 -3.67
N TYR A 105 -10.93 1.33 -2.97
CA TYR A 105 -10.77 2.53 -2.19
C TYR A 105 -9.43 3.18 -2.51
N GLN A 106 -9.43 4.50 -2.73
CA GLN A 106 -8.20 5.27 -2.59
C GLN A 106 -7.92 5.49 -1.11
N VAL A 107 -6.70 5.23 -0.67
CA VAL A 107 -6.31 5.33 0.74
C VAL A 107 -5.02 6.12 0.91
N LEU A 108 -4.81 6.66 2.12
CA LEU A 108 -3.49 7.10 2.57
C LEU A 108 -2.92 6.08 3.57
N ILE A 109 -1.65 5.76 3.42
CA ILE A 109 -0.86 4.88 4.29
C ILE A 109 -0.22 5.71 5.41
N ASP A 110 -0.14 5.16 6.62
CA ASP A 110 0.65 5.74 7.70
C ASP A 110 2.15 5.65 7.40
N GLN A 111 2.84 6.79 7.38
CA GLN A 111 4.27 6.85 7.06
C GLN A 111 5.15 6.06 8.02
N ARG A 112 4.69 5.83 9.26
CA ARG A 112 5.40 5.00 10.25
C ARG A 112 5.48 3.54 9.82
N ASP A 113 4.54 3.09 8.99
CA ASP A 113 4.45 1.70 8.56
C ASP A 113 5.20 1.47 7.24
N CYS A 114 5.43 2.51 6.43
CA CYS A 114 6.12 2.40 5.14
C CYS A 114 7.46 1.61 5.19
N PRO A 115 8.35 1.81 6.19
CA PRO A 115 9.60 1.03 6.29
C PRO A 115 9.41 -0.46 6.58
N HIS A 116 8.21 -0.85 7.03
CA HIS A 116 7.88 -2.22 7.45
C HIS A 116 7.07 -2.99 6.39
N ILE A 117 6.59 -2.31 5.35
CA ILE A 117 5.91 -2.95 4.24
C ILE A 117 6.95 -3.63 3.37
N ARG A 118 6.85 -4.96 3.25
CA ARG A 118 7.87 -5.81 2.60
C ARG A 118 8.02 -5.54 1.10
N ALA A 119 6.96 -5.08 0.46
CA ALA A 119 7.00 -4.51 -0.89
C ALA A 119 7.20 -3.00 -0.72
N GLN A 120 8.26 -2.43 -1.29
CA GLN A 120 8.45 -0.98 -1.23
C GLN A 120 7.16 -0.29 -1.70
N THR A 121 6.57 0.56 -0.85
CA THR A 121 5.40 1.35 -1.25
C THR A 121 5.85 2.37 -2.28
N GLU A 122 5.74 2.02 -3.56
CA GLU A 122 5.94 2.98 -4.63
C GLU A 122 4.88 4.08 -4.51
N ALA A 123 5.32 5.32 -4.60
CA ALA A 123 4.43 6.47 -4.60
C ALA A 123 3.56 6.44 -5.86
N VAL A 124 2.27 6.74 -5.72
CA VAL A 124 1.38 6.81 -6.89
C VAL A 124 1.75 8.02 -7.73
N THR A 125 2.10 7.78 -8.99
CA THR A 125 2.50 8.81 -9.94
C THR A 125 1.32 9.37 -10.74
N PHE A 126 1.44 10.64 -11.07
CA PHE A 126 0.48 11.42 -11.84
C PHE A 126 1.22 12.24 -12.90
N LEU A 127 0.55 12.49 -14.02
CA LEU A 127 1.09 13.31 -15.09
C LEU A 127 1.04 14.79 -14.67
N GLY A 128 2.19 15.47 -14.70
CA GLY A 128 2.27 16.91 -14.44
C GLY A 128 1.57 17.75 -15.52
N ASN A 129 1.25 19.01 -15.22
CA ASN A 129 0.53 19.90 -16.16
C ASN A 129 1.45 20.65 -17.16
N GLN A 130 2.77 20.43 -17.13
CA GLN A 130 3.67 21.18 -18.00
C GLN A 130 3.76 20.54 -19.40
N GLU A 131 3.40 21.32 -20.42
CA GLU A 131 3.37 20.88 -21.83
C GLU A 131 4.75 20.48 -22.38
N SER A 132 5.86 20.96 -21.80
CA SER A 132 7.22 20.72 -22.31
C SER A 132 8.08 19.75 -21.49
N SER A 133 7.73 19.48 -20.23
CA SER A 133 8.53 18.58 -19.37
C SER A 133 7.83 17.24 -19.20
N ARG A 134 8.53 16.11 -19.36
CA ARG A 134 8.06 14.74 -19.01
C ARG A 134 7.93 14.55 -17.47
N SER A 135 7.50 15.59 -16.77
CA SER A 135 7.36 15.60 -15.33
C SER A 135 6.19 14.71 -14.90
N LEU A 136 6.52 13.67 -14.15
CA LEU A 136 5.61 12.96 -13.28
C LEU A 136 5.76 13.56 -11.88
N TYR A 137 4.66 13.73 -11.17
CA TYR A 137 4.69 13.97 -9.74
C TYR A 137 4.15 12.74 -9.03
N ALA A 138 4.76 12.37 -7.90
CA ALA A 138 4.38 11.21 -7.13
C ALA A 138 3.78 11.65 -5.79
N ILE A 139 2.78 10.92 -5.31
CA ILE A 139 2.22 11.08 -3.97
C ILE A 139 2.64 9.87 -3.14
N PRO A 140 3.69 10.00 -2.30
CA PRO A 140 4.09 8.95 -1.37
C PRO A 140 2.94 8.61 -0.44
N GLY A 141 2.77 7.32 -0.14
CA GLY A 141 1.74 6.85 0.79
C GLY A 141 0.31 6.87 0.26
N LEU A 142 0.05 7.29 -0.99
CA LEU A 142 -1.24 7.05 -1.64
C LEU A 142 -1.29 5.61 -2.14
N ASP A 143 -2.40 4.91 -1.96
CA ASP A 143 -2.56 3.53 -2.42
C ASP A 143 -4.02 3.21 -2.80
N TYR A 144 -4.25 2.01 -3.33
CA TYR A 144 -5.54 1.52 -3.79
C TYR A 144 -5.84 0.14 -3.24
N VAL A 145 -6.94 0.03 -2.49
CA VAL A 145 -7.24 -1.15 -1.67
C VAL A 145 -8.57 -1.75 -2.09
N ALA A 146 -8.61 -3.06 -2.28
CA ALA A 146 -9.84 -3.80 -2.55
C ALA A 146 -10.68 -3.94 -1.28
N HIS A 147 -11.99 -4.05 -1.41
CA HIS A 147 -12.90 -4.13 -0.26
C HIS A 147 -12.57 -5.27 0.73
N GLU A 148 -12.18 -6.43 0.22
CA GLU A 148 -11.81 -7.64 0.96
C GLU A 148 -10.49 -7.53 1.73
N ASP A 149 -9.67 -6.53 1.40
CA ASP A 149 -8.39 -6.25 2.05
C ASP A 149 -8.53 -5.20 3.17
N VAL A 150 -9.73 -4.66 3.39
CA VAL A 150 -10.00 -3.70 4.47
C VAL A 150 -10.30 -4.44 5.78
N LEU A 151 -9.45 -4.24 6.78
CA LEU A 151 -9.76 -4.55 8.18
C LEU A 151 -10.08 -3.24 8.93
N PRO A 152 -11.37 -2.87 9.10
CA PRO A 152 -11.73 -1.60 9.72
C PRO A 152 -11.37 -1.59 11.20
N TYR A 153 -10.99 -0.42 11.71
CA TYR A 153 -10.83 -0.20 13.15
C TYR A 153 -11.22 1.22 13.54
N THR A 154 -11.47 1.44 14.82
CA THR A 154 -11.72 2.76 15.41
C THR A 154 -10.72 3.11 16.49
N THR A 155 -10.48 4.40 16.68
CA THR A 155 -9.57 4.92 17.72
C THR A 155 -10.10 6.24 18.27
N ASN A 156 -9.72 6.55 19.51
CA ASN A 156 -10.00 7.85 20.12
C ASN A 156 -8.87 8.86 19.87
N GLU A 157 -7.81 8.45 19.17
CA GLU A 157 -6.69 9.31 18.82
C GLU A 157 -7.06 10.30 17.71
N LYS A 158 -6.88 11.60 17.99
CA LYS A 158 -7.11 12.67 16.99
C LYS A 158 -6.11 12.61 15.84
N MET A 159 -4.88 12.20 16.12
CA MET A 159 -3.80 12.01 15.15
C MET A 159 -3.65 10.52 14.82
N ALA A 160 -4.70 9.91 14.28
CA ALA A 160 -4.75 8.48 14.01
C ALA A 160 -3.69 8.01 12.99
N LEU A 161 -3.33 8.88 12.03
CA LEU A 161 -2.32 8.62 11.01
C LEU A 161 -1.23 9.70 10.97
N GLN A 162 0.02 9.26 10.72
CA GLN A 162 1.11 10.17 10.36
C GLN A 162 1.24 10.25 8.83
N HIS A 163 0.67 11.28 8.22
CA HIS A 163 0.79 11.52 6.78
C HIS A 163 0.63 13.00 6.43
N GLU A 164 1.43 13.53 5.50
CA GLU A 164 1.42 14.97 5.14
C GLU A 164 0.06 15.46 4.62
N LEU A 165 -0.65 14.59 3.89
CA LEU A 165 -1.98 14.89 3.34
C LEU A 165 -3.13 14.66 4.32
N PHE A 166 -2.90 14.06 5.49
CA PHE A 166 -3.98 13.67 6.40
C PHE A 166 -4.80 14.88 6.87
N ASP A 167 -4.15 15.86 7.49
CA ASP A 167 -4.80 17.09 7.97
C ASP A 167 -5.21 18.04 6.84
N LYS A 168 -4.66 17.83 5.62
CA LYS A 168 -5.10 18.57 4.43
C LYS A 168 -6.42 18.02 3.94
N PHE A 169 -6.63 16.71 3.96
CA PHE A 169 -7.79 16.04 3.37
C PHE A 169 -8.93 15.75 4.34
N LEU A 170 -8.61 15.53 5.62
CA LEU A 170 -9.57 15.06 6.63
C LEU A 170 -9.58 15.98 7.83
N MET A 171 -10.74 16.14 8.46
CA MET A 171 -10.93 16.91 9.68
C MET A 171 -11.57 16.03 10.74
N TYR A 172 -11.01 16.00 11.94
CA TYR A 172 -11.58 15.28 13.06
C TYR A 172 -12.87 15.94 13.56
N LYS A 173 -13.93 15.15 13.69
CA LYS A 173 -15.26 15.51 14.18
C LYS A 173 -15.81 14.38 15.05
N SER A 174 -15.84 14.59 16.36
CA SER A 174 -16.29 13.59 17.33
C SER A 174 -17.80 13.29 17.28
N ASP A 175 -18.58 14.14 16.60
CA ASP A 175 -20.02 13.97 16.38
C ASP A 175 -20.36 13.08 15.18
N ARG A 176 -19.35 12.54 14.49
CA ARG A 176 -19.50 11.72 13.29
C ARG A 176 -18.86 10.35 13.46
N ASP A 177 -19.40 9.40 12.70
CA ASP A 177 -18.87 8.05 12.57
C ASP A 177 -18.81 7.70 11.07
N PRO A 178 -17.61 7.57 10.44
CA PRO A 178 -16.27 7.75 11.05
C PRO A 178 -16.01 9.18 11.56
N CYS A 179 -15.13 9.31 12.55
CA CYS A 179 -14.79 10.61 13.17
C CYS A 179 -13.93 11.52 12.26
N PHE A 180 -13.58 11.11 11.05
CA PHE A 180 -12.80 11.92 10.10
C PHE A 180 -13.65 12.26 8.89
N VAL A 181 -13.87 13.54 8.62
CA VAL A 181 -14.71 13.98 7.49
C VAL A 181 -13.89 14.65 6.40
N ALA A 182 -14.34 14.51 5.15
CA ALA A 182 -13.69 15.11 3.99
C ALA A 182 -13.69 16.65 4.05
N GLN A 183 -12.50 17.24 3.91
CA GLN A 183 -12.32 18.65 3.66
C GLN A 183 -12.51 18.98 2.17
N GLU A 184 -12.61 20.27 1.85
CA GLU A 184 -12.86 20.74 0.48
C GLU A 184 -11.74 20.37 -0.50
N THR A 185 -10.50 20.38 0.00
CA THR A 185 -9.30 19.87 -0.68
C THR A 185 -9.45 18.42 -1.15
N LEU A 186 -9.99 17.54 -0.31
CA LEU A 186 -10.22 16.13 -0.66
C LEU A 186 -11.33 16.01 -1.70
N LYS A 187 -12.42 16.78 -1.56
CA LYS A 187 -13.51 16.78 -2.55
C LYS A 187 -13.03 17.27 -3.92
N ALA A 188 -12.23 18.33 -3.95
CA ALA A 188 -11.63 18.84 -5.18
C ALA A 188 -10.68 17.80 -5.81
N TRP A 189 -9.87 17.14 -4.98
CA TRP A 189 -9.01 16.04 -5.41
C TRP A 189 -9.79 14.86 -5.97
N GLN A 190 -10.87 14.43 -5.30
CA GLN A 190 -11.76 13.37 -5.77
C GLN A 190 -12.37 13.74 -7.11
N LYS A 191 -12.95 14.95 -7.26
CA LYS A 191 -13.55 15.40 -8.52
C LYS A 191 -12.58 15.35 -9.70
N LYS A 192 -11.29 15.62 -9.46
CA LYS A 192 -10.24 15.57 -10.49
C LYS A 192 -9.80 14.15 -10.82
N ASN A 193 -9.70 13.25 -9.83
CA ASN A 193 -9.10 11.93 -10.00
C ASN A 193 -10.10 10.81 -10.26
N HIS A 194 -11.31 10.91 -9.72
CA HIS A 194 -12.33 9.86 -9.83
C HIS A 194 -12.63 9.41 -11.27
N PRO A 195 -12.73 10.30 -12.27
CA PRO A 195 -13.02 9.87 -13.64
C PRO A 195 -11.96 8.92 -14.22
N TRP A 196 -10.69 9.10 -13.85
CA TRP A 196 -9.60 8.23 -14.34
C TRP A 196 -9.60 6.87 -13.67
N LEU A 197 -10.16 6.76 -12.47
CA LEU A 197 -10.26 5.53 -11.70
C LEU A 197 -11.42 4.66 -12.19
N GLU A 198 -12.53 5.26 -12.64
CA GLU A 198 -13.67 4.53 -13.21
C GLU A 198 -13.37 3.89 -14.58
N LEU A 199 -12.28 4.30 -15.23
CA LEU A 199 -11.77 3.67 -16.46
C LEU A 199 -10.92 2.43 -16.18
N SER A 200 -10.55 2.20 -14.92
CA SER A 200 -9.68 1.11 -14.53
C SER A 200 -10.47 -0.17 -14.32
N ASP A 201 -10.36 -1.06 -15.30
CA ASP A 201 -10.73 -2.46 -15.15
C ASP A 201 -9.67 -3.20 -14.32
N VAL A 202 -10.04 -4.33 -13.72
CA VAL A 202 -9.14 -5.17 -12.91
C VAL A 202 -9.09 -6.55 -13.52
N HIS A 203 -7.90 -7.06 -13.76
CA HIS A 203 -7.70 -8.39 -14.34
C HIS A 203 -7.05 -9.29 -13.31
N LYS A 204 -7.56 -10.52 -13.21
CA LYS A 204 -7.08 -11.49 -12.23
C LYS A 204 -6.98 -12.88 -12.86
N GLU A 205 -5.87 -13.54 -12.62
CA GLU A 205 -5.60 -14.89 -13.11
C GLU A 205 -4.63 -15.59 -12.15
N THR A 206 -4.86 -16.89 -11.92
CA THR A 206 -3.99 -17.75 -11.14
C THR A 206 -3.39 -18.84 -12.02
N THR A 207 -2.06 -18.90 -12.05
CA THR A 207 -1.31 -19.98 -12.70
C THR A 207 -0.29 -20.54 -11.72
N GLU A 208 -0.20 -21.87 -11.62
CA GLU A 208 0.79 -22.54 -10.75
C GLU A 208 0.82 -22.03 -9.29
N ASN A 209 -0.35 -21.80 -8.70
CA ASN A 209 -0.54 -21.21 -7.36
C ASN A 209 -0.06 -19.77 -7.19
N ILE A 210 0.39 -19.10 -8.25
CA ILE A 210 0.68 -17.68 -8.25
C ILE A 210 -0.52 -16.93 -8.83
N ARG A 211 -1.14 -16.10 -7.99
CA ARG A 211 -2.23 -15.23 -8.39
C ARG A 211 -1.71 -13.85 -8.73
N VAL A 212 -2.04 -13.40 -9.93
CA VAL A 212 -1.68 -12.09 -10.45
C VAL A 212 -2.95 -11.25 -10.54
N THR A 213 -2.93 -10.07 -9.93
CA THR A 213 -3.98 -9.05 -10.09
C THR A 213 -3.37 -7.79 -10.69
N VAL A 214 -3.95 -7.28 -11.78
CA VAL A 214 -3.46 -6.12 -12.52
C VAL A 214 -4.54 -5.04 -12.60
N ILE A 215 -4.17 -3.81 -12.28
CA ILE A 215 -5.03 -2.62 -12.41
C ILE A 215 -4.29 -1.55 -13.24
N PRO A 216 -4.65 -1.34 -14.52
CA PRO A 216 -4.16 -0.21 -15.30
C PRO A 216 -4.85 1.09 -14.90
N PHE A 217 -4.10 2.18 -14.88
CA PHE A 217 -4.57 3.53 -14.61
C PHE A 217 -4.11 4.45 -15.72
N TYR A 218 -5.07 5.03 -16.44
CA TYR A 218 -4.77 6.02 -17.46
C TYR A 218 -4.36 7.35 -16.81
N MET A 219 -3.15 7.81 -17.13
CA MET A 219 -2.60 9.05 -16.55
C MET A 219 -2.84 10.27 -17.45
N GLY A 220 -3.27 10.06 -18.69
CA GLY A 220 -3.51 11.10 -19.69
C GLY A 220 -2.62 10.97 -20.93
N CYS A 221 -2.75 11.94 -21.84
CA CYS A 221 -1.95 12.03 -23.05
C CYS A 221 -1.28 13.39 -23.18
N ARG A 222 -0.13 13.43 -23.86
CA ARG A 222 0.55 14.66 -24.28
C ARG A 222 0.95 14.54 -25.73
N GLY A 223 0.80 15.61 -26.49
CA GLY A 223 1.16 15.59 -27.91
C GLY A 223 1.08 16.96 -28.55
N SER A 224 1.80 17.12 -29.66
CA SER A 224 1.53 18.20 -30.63
C SER A 224 0.57 17.68 -31.71
N GLN A 225 0.14 18.54 -32.65
CA GLN A 225 -0.83 18.22 -33.69
C GLN A 225 -0.52 16.95 -34.52
N THR A 226 0.72 16.44 -34.49
CA THR A 226 1.16 15.28 -35.30
C THR A 226 1.56 14.04 -34.51
N THR A 227 1.74 14.12 -33.18
CA THR A 227 2.14 12.96 -32.34
C THR A 227 1.50 13.03 -30.96
N ALA A 228 0.79 11.98 -30.55
CA ALA A 228 0.20 11.84 -29.22
C ALA A 228 0.87 10.70 -28.45
N VAL A 229 1.31 10.98 -27.21
CA VAL A 229 1.92 10.04 -26.28
C VAL A 229 0.95 9.80 -25.13
N HIS A 230 0.53 8.55 -24.94
CA HIS A 230 -0.39 8.14 -23.88
C HIS A 230 0.39 7.54 -22.71
N TRP A 231 0.00 7.88 -21.48
CA TRP A 231 0.67 7.44 -20.26
C TRP A 231 -0.24 6.55 -19.42
N TRP A 232 0.30 5.44 -18.97
CA TRP A 232 -0.38 4.46 -18.14
C TRP A 232 0.51 4.06 -16.97
N ARG A 233 -0.11 3.81 -15.82
CA ARG A 233 0.51 3.19 -14.65
C ARG A 233 -0.20 1.87 -14.38
N TYR A 234 0.53 0.86 -13.93
CA TYR A 234 -0.04 -0.43 -13.55
C TYR A 234 0.20 -0.67 -12.07
N CYS A 235 -0.82 -1.13 -11.36
CA CYS A 235 -0.65 -1.82 -10.08
C CYS A 235 -0.66 -3.32 -10.37
N ILE A 236 0.38 -4.04 -9.94
CA ILE A 236 0.47 -5.49 -10.08
C ILE A 236 0.67 -6.08 -8.71
N ARG A 237 -0.26 -6.94 -8.28
CA ARG A 237 -0.16 -7.70 -7.05
C ARG A 237 0.12 -9.16 -7.39
N LEU A 238 1.12 -9.72 -6.72
CA LEU A 238 1.51 -11.11 -6.82
C LEU A 238 1.23 -11.78 -5.47
N GLU A 239 0.45 -12.85 -5.48
CA GLU A 239 0.15 -13.64 -4.29
C GLU A 239 0.56 -15.08 -4.52
N ASN A 240 1.39 -15.62 -3.63
CA ASN A 240 1.66 -17.05 -3.60
C ASN A 240 0.59 -17.76 -2.75
N LEU A 241 -0.17 -18.66 -3.36
CA LEU A 241 -1.24 -19.45 -2.75
C LEU A 241 -0.76 -20.85 -2.29
N GLY A 242 0.51 -21.21 -2.53
CA GLY A 242 1.13 -22.50 -2.18
C GLY A 242 2.37 -22.37 -1.32
#